data_AF-A0A538CQC4-F1
#
_entry.id   AF-A0A538CQC4-F1
#
_cell.length_a   1.000
_cell.length_b   1.000
_cell.length_c   1.000
_cell.angle_alpha   90.00
_cell.angle_beta   90.00
_cell.angle_gamma   90.00
#
_symmetry.space_group_name_H-M   'P 1'
#
loop_
_entity.id
_entity.type
_entity.pdbx_description
1 polymer ?
#
loop_
_entity_poly.entity_id
_entity_poly.type
_entity_poly.pdbx_seq_one_letter_code
_entity_poly.pdbx_strand_id
1 'polypeptide(L)' 'FVGRTLDVLVEGQSRNDPAKLRGRTTHNKVVNFEGLAQPGDLVPVEITSATSQTLAGAASLLAQAR' A
#
# COMPACT_ATOMS: atom_id res chain seq x y z
N PHE A 1 -10.97 -2.09 7.17
CA PHE A 1 -10.13 -1.92 5.97
C PHE A 1 -9.82 -3.25 5.31
N VAL A 2 -9.46 -4.28 6.09
CA VAL A 2 -9.25 -5.65 5.58
C VAL A 2 -10.37 -6.09 4.61
N GLY A 3 -9.99 -6.76 3.52
CA GLY A 3 -10.87 -7.23 2.45
C GLY A 3 -11.26 -6.15 1.43
N ARG A 4 -10.72 -4.93 1.54
CA ARG A 4 -10.96 -3.85 0.58
C ARG A 4 -9.70 -3.55 -0.21
N THR A 5 -9.88 -3.16 -1.47
CA THR A 5 -8.82 -2.48 -2.23
C THR A 5 -8.91 -0.98 -1.96
N LEU A 6 -7.78 -0.36 -1.66
CA LEU A 6 -7.67 1.08 -1.40
C LEU A 6 -6.59 1.68 -2.29
N ASP A 7 -6.81 2.91 -2.75
CA ASP A 7 -5.77 3.70 -3.38
C ASP A 7 -4.75 4.15 -2.34
N VAL A 8 -3.48 3.87 -2.62
CA VAL A 8 -2.34 4.15 -1.74
C VAL A 8 -1.33 5.00 -2.51
N LEU A 9 -1.05 6.20 -2.01
CA LEU A 9 0.07 6.99 -2.48
C LEU A 9 1.37 6.40 -1.92
N VAL A 10 2.27 6.01 -2.80
CA VAL A 10 3.56 5.42 -2.43
C VAL A 10 4.50 6.51 -1.93
N GLU A 11 5.06 6.32 -0.73
CA GLU A 11 6.07 7.21 -0.14
C GLU A 11 7.49 6.65 -0.34
N GLY A 12 7.63 5.34 -0.57
CA GLY A 12 8.90 4.67 -0.86
C GLY A 12 9.03 3.31 -0.19
N GLN A 13 10.26 2.84 0.06
CA GLN A 13 10.48 1.59 0.77
C GLN A 13 10.07 1.71 2.25
N SER A 14 9.57 0.60 2.80
CA SER A 14 9.30 0.51 4.24
C SER A 14 10.61 0.60 5.03
N ARG A 15 10.58 1.38 6.11
CA ARG A 15 11.74 1.60 6.98
C ARG A 15 12.21 0.34 7.69
N ASN A 16 11.29 -0.59 7.95
CA ASN A 16 11.54 -1.76 8.79
C ASN A 16 11.72 -3.04 7.96
N ASP A 17 11.26 -3.03 6.72
CA ASP A 17 11.31 -4.18 5.82
C ASP A 17 11.51 -3.66 4.38
N PRO A 18 12.77 -3.59 3.89
CA PRO A 18 13.07 -3.05 2.57
C PRO A 18 12.44 -3.84 1.41
N ALA A 19 11.96 -5.07 1.65
CA ALA A 19 11.25 -5.85 0.65
C ALA A 19 9.81 -5.35 0.42
N LYS A 20 9.32 -4.44 1.27
CA LYS A 20 7.98 -3.86 1.18
C LYS A 20 8.04 -2.39 0.84
N LEU A 21 7.00 -1.93 0.17
CA LEU A 21 6.72 -0.51 -0.02
C LEU A 21 5.87 0.01 1.13
N ARG A 22 5.98 1.32 1.36
CA ARG A 22 5.18 2.07 2.32
C ARG A 22 4.46 3.19 1.59
N GLY A 23 3.20 3.39 1.95
CA GLY A 23 2.40 4.47 1.43
C GLY A 23 1.27 4.85 2.37
N ARG A 24 0.41 5.77 1.92
CA ARG A 24 -0.75 6.23 2.66
C ARG A 24 -2.03 6.18 1.83
N THR A 25 -3.12 5.76 2.47
CA THR A 25 -4.46 5.86 1.90
C THR A 25 -4.98 7.30 1.93
N THR A 26 -6.08 7.56 1.23
CA THR A 26 -6.84 8.83 1.32
C THR A 26 -7.36 9.13 2.73
N HIS A 27 -7.52 8.11 3.58
CA HIS A 27 -7.84 8.25 5.00
C HIS A 27 -6.60 8.50 5.87
N ASN A 28 -5.45 8.80 5.26
CA ASN A 28 -4.16 9.01 5.91
C ASN A 28 -3.65 7.81 6.73
N LYS A 29 -4.12 6.59 6.43
CA LYS A 29 -3.63 5.36 7.08
C LYS A 29 -2.38 4.87 6.37
N VAL A 30 -1.36 4.53 7.17
CA VAL A 30 -0.11 3.93 6.65
C VAL A 30 -0.39 2.49 6.20
N VAL A 31 0.08 2.15 5.01
CA VAL A 31 0.03 0.80 4.44
C VAL A 31 1.45 0.36 4.14
N ASN A 32 1.84 -0.83 4.59
CA ASN A 32 3.05 -1.51 4.13
C ASN A 32 2.64 -2.68 3.24
N PHE A 33 3.10 -2.73 2.00
CA PHE A 33 2.59 -3.67 1.02
C PHE A 33 3.68 -4.21 0.09
N GLU A 34 3.42 -5.39 -0.46
CA GLU A 34 4.26 -6.02 -1.48
C GLU A 34 3.85 -5.53 -2.87
N GLY A 35 4.82 -5.34 -3.75
CA GLY A 35 4.58 -4.91 -5.14
C GLY A 35 5.71 -4.07 -5.72
N LEU A 36 5.53 -3.65 -6.98
CA LEU A 36 6.46 -2.80 -7.71
C LEU A 36 5.80 -1.46 -8.02
N ALA A 37 6.33 -0.39 -7.42
CA ALA A 37 5.90 0.99 -7.64
C ALA A 37 7.00 1.96 -7.20
N GLN A 38 6.93 3.21 -7.65
CA GLN A 38 7.83 4.29 -7.29
C GLN A 38 7.16 5.30 -6.35
N PRO A 39 7.95 6.02 -5.53
CA PRO A 39 7.41 7.14 -4.74
C PRO A 39 6.64 8.13 -5.63
N GLY A 40 5.44 8.53 -5.20
CA GLY A 40 4.54 9.40 -5.96
C GLY A 40 3.47 8.65 -6.75
N ASP A 41 3.63 7.34 -6.97
CA ASP A 41 2.60 6.53 -7.63
C ASP A 41 1.36 6.39 -6.73
N LEU A 42 0.18 6.42 -7.34
CA LEU A 42 -1.05 6.03 -6.68
C LEU A 42 -1.38 4.60 -7.10
N VAL A 43 -1.26 3.65 -6.18
CA VAL A 43 -1.45 2.23 -6.47
C VAL A 43 -2.63 1.62 -5.70
N PRO A 44 -3.45 0.78 -6.35
CA PRO A 44 -4.48 0.02 -5.68
C PRO A 44 -3.87 -1.14 -4.90
N VAL A 45 -4.14 -1.17 -3.60
CA VAL A 45 -3.62 -2.19 -2.67
C VAL A 45 -4.78 -2.92 -2.02
N GLU A 46 -4.81 -4.24 -2.16
CA GLU A 46 -5.72 -5.10 -1.42
C GLU A 46 -5.23 -5.22 0.03
N ILE A 47 -6.05 -4.79 0.98
CA ILE A 47 -5.71 -4.83 2.41
C ILE A 47 -6.01 -6.21 2.97
N THR A 48 -4.98 -6.92 3.40
CA THR A 48 -5.07 -8.30 3.91
C THR A 48 -5.00 -8.36 5.44
N SER A 49 -4.39 -7.38 6.09
CA SER A 49 -4.38 -7.30 7.56
C SER A 49 -4.29 -5.86 8.07
N ALA A 50 -4.60 -5.69 9.35
CA ALA A 50 -4.58 -4.39 10.02
C ALA A 50 -4.15 -4.55 11.48
N THR A 51 -3.37 -3.57 11.95
CA THR A 51 -3.12 -3.32 13.37
C THR A 51 -3.84 -2.04 13.79
N SER A 52 -3.71 -1.65 15.06
CA SER A 52 -4.21 -0.34 15.53
C SER A 52 -3.57 0.86 14.81
N GLN A 53 -2.37 0.69 14.24
CA GLN A 53 -1.56 1.78 13.70
C GLN A 53 -1.40 1.72 12.16
N THR A 54 -1.36 0.52 11.58
CA THR A 54 -0.98 0.31 10.19
C THR A 54 -1.86 -0.73 9.51
N LEU A 55 -1.92 -0.67 8.18
CA LEU A 55 -2.48 -1.69 7.31
C LEU A 55 -1.35 -2.44 6.60
N ALA A 56 -1.63 -3.66 6.15
CA ALA A 56 -0.76 -4.38 5.24
C ALA A 56 -1.56 -5.02 4.10
N GLY A 57 -0.89 -5.25 2.97
CA GLY A 57 -1.54 -5.71 1.75
C GLY A 57 -0.58 -6.05 0.63
N ALA A 58 -1.14 -6.22 -0.56
CA ALA A 58 -0.38 -6.40 -1.80
C ALA A 58 -0.94 -5.49 -2.89
N ALA A 59 -0.06 -4.85 -3.67
CA ALA A 59 -0.47 -4.06 -4.81
C ALA A 59 -0.94 -4.98 -5.94
N SER A 60 -2.08 -4.63 -6.55
CA SER A 60 -2.59 -5.37 -7.70
C SER A 60 -1.92 -4.90 -8.98
N LEU A 61 -1.18 -5.80 -9.65
CA LEU A 61 -0.54 -5.52 -10.94
C LEU A 61 -1.56 -5.25 -12.06
N LEU A 62 -2.79 -5.74 -11.92
CA LEU A 62 -3.83 -5.60 -12.95
C LEU A 62 -4.47 -4.21 -13.00
N ALA A 63 -4.26 -3.40 -11.97
CA ALA A 63 -4.97 -2.13 -11.81
C ALA A 63 -4.08 -0.89 -12.05
N GLN A 64 -2.89 -1.08 -12.64
CA GLN A 64 -1.99 0.00 -13.08
C GLN A 64 -2.39 0.64 -14.42
N ALA A 65 -3.60 0.37 -14.93
CA ALA A 65 -4.11 0.99 -16.15
C ALA A 65 -5.15 2.06 -15.81
N ARG A 66 -4.71 3.32 -15.75
CA ARG A 66 -5.62 4.46 -15.98
C ARG A 66 -4.89 5.67 -16.52
#